data_AF-A0A1H7AQS5-F1
#
_entry.id   AF-A0A1H7AQS5-F1
#
_cell.length_a   1.000
_cell.length_b   1.000
_cell.length_c   1.000
_cell.angle_alpha   90.00
_cell.angle_beta   90.00
_cell.angle_gamma   90.00
#
_symmetry.space_group_name_H-M   'P 1'
#
loop_
_entity.id
_entity.type
_entity.pdbx_description
1 polymer ?
#
loop_
_entity_poly.entity_id
_entity_poly.type
_entity_poly.pdbx_seq_one_letter_code
_entity_poly.pdbx_strand_id
1 'polypeptide(L)' 'MGAQLKEVTAAECTAMLRLVLDCLDRTSPEKNGPDAQALSLAALHVQQAIDLIDHPHALDS' A
#
# COMPACT_ATOMS: atom_id res chain seq x y z
N MET A 1 -4.17 8.61 -29.15
CA MET A 1 -3.52 9.52 -28.18
C MET A 1 -3.05 8.66 -27.03
N GLY A 2 -1.76 8.29 -27.01
CA GLY A 2 -1.21 7.45 -25.94
C GLY A 2 -1.03 8.29 -24.69
N ALA A 3 -1.59 7.85 -23.57
CA ALA A 3 -1.31 8.47 -22.28
C ALA A 3 0.19 8.31 -22.01
N GLN A 4 0.93 9.41 -21.94
CA GLN A 4 2.27 9.39 -21.37
C GLN A 4 2.12 8.96 -19.91
N LEU A 5 2.59 7.76 -19.59
CA LEU A 5 2.78 7.34 -18.21
C LEU A 5 3.85 8.26 -17.62
N LYS A 6 3.43 9.21 -16.77
CA LYS A 6 4.34 10.05 -16.00
C LYS A 6 5.19 9.12 -15.15
N GLU A 7 6.52 9.26 -15.20
CA GLU A 7 7.40 8.58 -14.25
C GLU A 7 7.04 9.06 -12.84
N VAL A 8 6.58 8.12 -12.01
CA VAL A 8 6.24 8.35 -10.61
C VAL A 8 7.50 8.15 -9.79
N THR A 9 7.87 9.15 -9.00
CA THR A 9 9.01 9.02 -8.09
C THR A 9 8.69 8.05 -6.95
N ALA A 10 9.73 7.44 -6.36
CA ALA A 10 9.58 6.60 -5.17
C ALA A 10 8.80 7.32 -4.05
N ALA A 11 9.06 8.60 -3.84
CA ALA A 11 8.36 9.42 -2.85
C ALA A 11 6.87 9.62 -3.16
N GLU A 12 6.50 9.87 -4.43
CA GLU A 12 5.09 9.96 -4.85
C GLU A 12 4.38 8.61 -4.70
N CYS A 13 5.08 7.50 -4.98
CA CYS A 13 4.56 6.15 -4.78
C CYS A 13 4.29 5.84 -3.30
N THR A 14 5.28 6.07 -2.43
CA THR A 14 5.12 5.90 -0.97
C THR A 14 3.98 6.76 -0.41
N ALA A 15 3.86 8.02 -0.87
CA ALA A 15 2.78 8.90 -0.45
C ALA A 15 1.39 8.33 -0.83
N MET A 16 1.26 7.78 -2.03
CA MET A 16 0.02 7.14 -2.48
C MET A 16 -0.31 5.88 -1.67
N LEU A 17 0.67 5.04 -1.39
CA LEU A 17 0.48 3.83 -0.57
C LEU A 17 0.05 4.17 0.86
N ARG A 18 0.57 5.25 1.44
CA ARG A 18 0.12 5.75 2.76
C ARG A 18 -1.34 6.18 2.74
N LEU A 19 -1.82 6.79 1.65
CA LEU A 19 -3.25 7.12 1.49
C LEU A 19 -4.11 5.85 1.39
N VAL A 20 -3.63 4.82 0.68
CA VAL A 20 -4.33 3.53 0.60
C VAL A 20 -4.45 2.88 1.98
N LEU A 21 -3.38 2.90 2.79
CA LEU A 21 -3.41 2.42 4.17
C LEU A 21 -4.46 3.14 5.03
N ASP A 22 -4.51 4.47 4.99
CA ASP A 22 -5.51 5.26 5.71
C ASP A 22 -6.95 4.93 5.24
N CYS A 23 -7.15 4.70 3.93
CA CYS A 23 -8.43 4.23 3.42
C CYS A 23 -8.80 2.84 3.96
N LEU A 24 -7.86 1.90 3.99
CA LEU A 24 -8.10 0.54 4.50
C LEU A 24 -8.45 0.54 5.99
N ASP A 25 -7.77 1.37 6.79
CA ASP A 25 -8.04 1.51 8.23
C ASP A 25 -9.46 2.05 8.48
N ARG A 26 -9.87 3.07 7.72
CA ARG A 26 -11.22 3.67 7.78
C ARG A 26 -12.33 2.75 7.24
N THR A 27 -11.98 1.85 6.33
CA THR A 27 -12.92 0.93 5.69
C THR A 27 -13.15 -0.34 6.53
N SER A 28 -12.41 -0.53 7.62
CA SER A 28 -12.49 -1.72 8.48
C SER A 28 -13.95 -2.02 8.89
N PRO A 29 -14.61 -3.01 8.25
CA PRO A 29 -15.99 -3.35 8.54
C PRO A 29 -16.01 -3.99 9.92
N GLU A 30 -17.11 -3.82 10.65
CA GLU A 30 -17.31 -4.26 12.03
C GLU A 30 -16.65 -5.62 12.36
N LYS A 31 -15.40 -5.54 12.78
CA LYS A 31 -14.42 -6.48 13.35
C LYS A 31 -14.42 -7.99 13.04
N ASN A 32 -15.41 -8.61 12.38
CA ASN A 32 -15.52 -10.08 12.36
C ASN A 32 -16.06 -10.68 11.04
N GLY A 33 -16.07 -9.93 9.94
CA GLY A 33 -16.42 -10.45 8.62
C GLY A 33 -15.21 -10.98 7.82
N PRO A 34 -15.41 -11.86 6.82
CA PRO A 34 -14.35 -12.26 5.88
C PRO A 34 -13.70 -11.04 5.18
N ASP A 35 -14.44 -9.96 5.03
CA ASP A 35 -13.93 -8.69 4.49
C ASP A 35 -12.90 -8.02 5.42
N ALA A 36 -13.01 -8.17 6.74
CA ALA A 36 -12.04 -7.63 7.69
C ALA A 36 -10.67 -8.33 7.58
N GLN A 37 -10.67 -9.64 7.33
CA GLN A 37 -9.44 -10.41 7.08
C GLN A 37 -8.79 -9.99 5.76
N ALA A 38 -9.59 -9.83 4.70
CA ALA A 38 -9.10 -9.37 3.40
C ALA A 38 -8.50 -7.96 3.47
N LEU A 39 -9.15 -7.04 4.20
CA LEU A 39 -8.65 -5.68 4.41
C LEU A 39 -7.39 -5.64 5.27
N SER A 40 -7.31 -6.48 6.31
CA SER A 40 -6.09 -6.60 7.12
C SER A 40 -4.90 -7.12 6.29
N LEU A 41 -5.16 -8.11 5.43
CA LEU A 41 -4.16 -8.64 4.51
C LEU A 41 -3.75 -7.61 3.45
N ALA A 42 -4.70 -6.83 2.93
CA ALA A 42 -4.40 -5.73 2.02
C ALA A 42 -3.52 -4.67 2.70
N ALA A 43 -3.82 -4.28 3.94
CA ALA A 43 -3.03 -3.31 4.69
C ALA A 43 -1.59 -3.81 4.93
N LEU A 44 -1.43 -5.10 5.24
CA LEU A 44 -0.12 -5.72 5.38
C LEU A 44 0.72 -5.62 4.11
N HIS A 45 0.15 -5.98 2.95
CA HIS A 45 0.87 -5.91 1.68
C HIS A 45 1.23 -4.46 1.28
N VAL A 46 0.35 -3.50 1.56
CA VAL A 46 0.64 -2.08 1.31
C VAL A 46 1.78 -1.59 2.20
N GLN A 47 1.81 -2.00 3.47
CA GLN A 47 2.92 -1.68 4.37
C GLN A 47 4.24 -2.28 3.87
N GLN A 48 4.24 -3.54 3.45
CA GLN A 48 5.43 -4.18 2.86
C GLN A 48 5.91 -3.45 1.60
N ALA A 49 4.99 -2.99 0.74
CA ALA A 49 5.35 -2.21 -0.44
C ALA A 49 6.02 -0.87 -0.07
N ILE A 50 5.54 -0.19 0.97
CA ILE A 50 6.18 1.02 1.50
C ILE A 50 7.59 0.70 2.01
N ASP A 51 7.73 -0.36 2.81
CA ASP A 51 9.01 -0.74 3.39
C ASP A 51 10.05 -1.07 2.30
N LEU A 52 9.62 -1.71 1.21
CA LEU A 52 10.46 -2.00 0.04
C LEU A 52 10.89 -0.75 -0.72
N ILE A 53 10.01 0.24 -0.87
CA ILE A 53 10.34 1.50 -1.55
C ILE A 53 11.28 2.33 -0.68
N ASP A 54 11.04 2.39 0.63
CA ASP A 54 11.84 3.15 1.58
C ASP A 54 13.20 2.46 1.86
N HIS A 55 13.25 1.12 1.79
CA HIS A 55 14.43 0.30 2.08
C HIS A 55 14.65 -0.82 1.03
N PRO A 56 15.06 -0.48 -0.21
CA PRO A 56 15.16 -1.43 -1.31
C PRO A 56 16.17 -2.57 -1.10
N HIS A 57 17.10 -2.44 -0.14
CA HIS A 57 18.09 -3.47 0.20
C HIS A 57 17.63 -4.46 1.29
N ALA A 58 16.41 -4.30 1.84
CA ALA A 58 15.91 -5.19 2.90
C ALA A 58 15.58 -6.62 2.43
N LEU A 59 15.55 -6.88 1.11
CA LEU A 59 15.28 -8.20 0.52
C LEU A 59 16.54 -9.03 0.23
N ASP A 60 17.73 -8.43 0.32
CA ASP A 60 19.01 -9.08 -0.04
C ASP A 60 19.74 -9.68 1.18
N SER A 61 19.07 -9.85 2.33
CA SER A 61 19.63 -10.45 3.57
C SER A 61 18.92 -11.72 4.00
#